data_AF-A0A963BKZ4-F1
#
_entry.id   AF-A0A963BKZ4-F1
#
_cell.length_a   1.000
_cell.length_b   1.000
_cell.length_c   1.000
_cell.angle_alpha   90.00
_cell.angle_beta   90.00
_cell.angle_gamma   90.00
#
_symmetry.space_group_name_H-M   'P 1'
#
loop_
_entity.id
_entity.type
_entity.pdbx_description
1 polymer ?
#
loop_
_entity_poly.entity_id
_entity_poly.type
_entity_poly.pdbx_seq_one_letter_code
_entity_poly.pdbx_strand_id
1 'polypeptide(L)'
;MLSIEQLKKSLFVSLWFAFLTFPLLVIKVDPIERTVQWRWENMALVAAGSFLVSLLVRVFQVQQERRRERRATGEFVDRVPIMQIILSEPRYLYTLSGAVLLCSLVFPFLFSTYQTNIMITALMYVMLGLGLNIVVGLAGLLDLGYVAFYAVGAYSYALLNYHFDVGFWMALPIGALLAALFGVLLGFPVLRLRGDYLAIVTLGFGEIIRLILENWNEFSEGPSGISNISRPGFFGIELSLEHAILYLYYLMIAMVVFTIFVVN
;
A
#
# COMPACT_ATOMS: atom_id res chain seq x y z
N MET A 1 15.34 -34.01 6.12
CA MET A 1 16.60 -33.30 6.42
C MET A 1 16.93 -32.46 5.19
N LEU A 2 17.30 -31.19 5.38
CA LEU A 2 17.75 -30.31 4.29
C LEU A 2 19.03 -30.88 3.69
N SER A 3 19.11 -30.95 2.37
CA SER A 3 20.36 -31.32 1.70
C SER A 3 21.37 -30.17 1.80
N ILE A 4 22.66 -30.51 1.89
CA ILE A 4 23.77 -29.53 1.85
C ILE A 4 23.66 -28.63 0.61
N GLU A 5 23.15 -29.17 -0.50
CA GLU A 5 22.94 -28.44 -1.74
C GLU A 5 21.87 -27.32 -1.59
N GLN A 6 20.83 -27.55 -0.79
CA GLN A 6 19.77 -26.56 -0.54
C GLN A 6 20.26 -25.42 0.34
N LEU A 7 21.15 -25.73 1.29
CA LEU A 7 21.78 -24.73 2.15
C LEU A 7 22.70 -23.81 1.34
N LYS A 8 23.50 -24.39 0.42
CA LYS A 8 24.33 -23.63 -0.53
C LYS A 8 23.49 -22.72 -1.43
N LYS A 9 22.37 -23.22 -1.95
CA LYS A 9 21.47 -22.43 -2.79
C LYS A 9 20.79 -21.30 -2.01
N SER A 10 20.40 -21.49 -0.74
CA SER A 10 19.91 -20.40 0.11
C SER A 10 20.96 -19.34 0.41
N LEU A 11 22.21 -19.75 0.63
CA LEU A 11 23.32 -18.83 0.82
C LEU A 11 23.56 -17.98 -0.43
N PHE A 12 23.51 -18.60 -1.61
CA PHE A 12 23.64 -17.89 -2.88
C PHE A 12 22.53 -16.85 -3.09
N VAL A 13 21.27 -17.23 -2.81
CA VAL A 13 20.12 -16.30 -2.91
C VAL A 13 20.28 -15.12 -1.95
N SER A 14 20.70 -15.38 -0.72
CA SER A 14 20.96 -14.34 0.29
C SER A 14 22.06 -13.36 -0.15
N LEU A 15 23.18 -13.88 -0.63
CA LEU A 15 24.30 -13.07 -1.12
C LEU A 15 23.89 -12.22 -2.34
N TRP A 16 23.15 -12.82 -3.27
CA TRP A 16 22.64 -12.10 -4.44
C TRP A 16 21.69 -10.98 -4.04
N PHE A 17 20.80 -11.23 -3.07
CA PHE A 17 19.87 -10.23 -2.55
C PHE A 17 20.58 -9.10 -1.79
N ALA A 18 21.60 -9.42 -0.99
CA ALA A 18 22.43 -8.44 -0.32
C ALA A 18 23.20 -7.55 -1.33
N PHE A 19 23.70 -8.14 -2.42
CA PHE A 19 24.32 -7.39 -3.51
C PHE A 19 23.34 -6.45 -4.21
N LEU A 20 22.14 -6.94 -4.55
CA LEU A 20 21.14 -6.14 -5.27
C LEU A 20 20.64 -4.95 -4.43
N THR A 21 20.55 -5.13 -3.12
CA THR A 21 20.09 -4.09 -2.18
C THR A 21 21.22 -3.18 -1.66
N PHE A 22 22.47 -3.47 -2.00
CA PHE A 22 23.64 -2.72 -1.54
C PHE A 22 23.56 -1.21 -1.78
N PRO A 23 23.22 -0.72 -3.01
CA PRO A 23 23.20 0.72 -3.26
C PRO A 23 22.12 1.45 -2.45
N LEU A 24 21.04 0.75 -2.10
CA LEU A 24 19.90 1.31 -1.38
C LEU A 24 20.09 1.32 0.13
N LEU A 25 20.69 0.26 0.69
CA LEU A 25 20.69 0.04 2.14
C LEU A 25 22.01 0.36 2.81
N VAL A 26 23.12 0.29 2.08
CA VAL A 26 24.47 0.51 2.62
C VAL A 26 24.95 1.92 2.36
N ILE A 27 24.65 2.47 1.18
CA ILE A 27 25.08 3.81 0.79
C ILE A 27 24.01 4.81 1.20
N LYS A 28 24.30 5.63 2.20
CA LYS A 28 23.51 6.82 2.51
C LYS A 28 24.36 8.04 2.22
N VAL A 29 23.99 8.79 1.19
CA VAL A 29 24.63 10.07 0.88
C VAL A 29 23.96 11.15 1.72
N ASP A 30 24.75 11.88 2.52
CA ASP A 30 24.28 13.07 3.21
C ASP A 30 24.61 14.30 2.33
N PRO A 31 23.62 14.90 1.64
CA PRO A 31 23.86 16.03 0.76
C PRO A 31 24.20 17.31 1.51
N ILE A 32 23.93 17.39 2.82
CA ILE A 32 24.20 18.57 3.65
C ILE A 32 25.66 18.59 4.07
N GLU A 33 26.15 17.48 4.60
CA GLU A 33 27.54 17.35 5.05
C GLU A 33 28.51 16.92 3.93
N ARG A 34 27.98 16.58 2.74
CA ARG A 34 28.73 16.00 1.61
C ARG A 34 29.52 14.75 2.00
N THR A 35 29.01 13.97 2.96
CA THR A 35 29.62 12.72 3.42
C THR A 35 28.82 11.51 2.95
N VAL A 36 29.50 10.38 2.81
CA VAL A 36 28.86 9.09 2.55
C VAL A 36 28.89 8.29 3.85
N GLN A 37 27.72 8.07 4.44
CA GLN A 37 27.55 7.24 5.63
C GLN A 37 27.39 5.78 5.19
N TRP A 38 28.36 4.94 5.57
CA TRP A 38 28.35 3.51 5.26
C TRP A 38 27.60 2.72 6.34
N ARG A 39 26.48 2.12 5.97
CA ARG A 39 25.58 1.39 6.88
C ARG A 39 25.73 -0.13 6.72
N TRP A 40 26.93 -0.65 6.98
CA TRP A 40 27.26 -2.07 6.81
C TRP A 40 26.37 -3.02 7.62
N GLU A 41 25.86 -2.56 8.77
CA GLU A 41 24.94 -3.32 9.62
C GLU A 41 23.65 -3.73 8.90
N ASN A 42 23.12 -2.84 8.05
CA ASN A 42 21.92 -3.13 7.27
C ASN A 42 22.17 -4.27 6.26
N MET A 43 23.37 -4.34 5.69
CA MET A 43 23.73 -5.41 4.75
C MET A 43 23.75 -6.76 5.44
N ALA A 44 24.32 -6.82 6.64
CA ALA A 44 24.36 -8.04 7.44
C ALA A 44 22.94 -8.49 7.83
N LEU A 45 22.09 -7.56 8.25
CA LEU A 45 20.68 -7.84 8.56
C LEU A 45 19.91 -8.36 7.34
N VAL A 46 20.12 -7.78 6.16
CA VAL A 46 19.46 -8.22 4.93
C VAL A 46 19.96 -9.58 4.47
N ALA A 47 21.26 -9.84 4.55
CA ALA A 47 21.83 -11.15 4.24
C ALA A 47 21.27 -12.22 5.19
N ALA A 48 21.27 -11.98 6.49
CA ALA A 48 20.71 -12.90 7.49
C ALA A 48 19.20 -13.10 7.30
N GLY A 49 18.43 -12.03 7.10
CA GLY A 49 16.99 -12.09 6.90
C GLY A 49 16.61 -12.84 5.63
N SER A 50 17.23 -12.50 4.49
CA SER A 50 16.99 -13.19 3.21
C SER A 50 17.42 -14.66 3.25
N PHE A 51 18.49 -15.00 3.99
CA PHE A 51 18.90 -16.37 4.21
C PHE A 51 17.87 -17.16 5.01
N LEU A 52 17.38 -16.60 6.13
CA LEU A 52 16.35 -17.23 6.96
C LEU A 52 15.05 -17.42 6.18
N VAL A 53 14.60 -16.42 5.43
CA VAL A 53 13.42 -16.51 4.59
C VAL A 53 13.60 -17.57 3.50
N SER A 54 14.73 -17.57 2.78
CA SER A 54 15.03 -18.59 1.77
C SER A 54 15.11 -19.99 2.37
N LEU A 55 15.67 -20.13 3.57
CA LEU A 55 15.73 -21.40 4.30
C LEU A 55 14.32 -21.88 4.66
N LEU A 56 13.49 -21.00 5.24
CA LEU A 56 12.10 -21.32 5.58
C LEU A 56 11.31 -21.75 4.35
N VAL A 57 11.35 -20.97 3.26
CA VAL A 57 10.65 -21.29 2.01
C VAL A 57 11.09 -22.64 1.46
N ARG A 58 12.40 -22.94 1.45
CA ARG A 58 12.90 -24.25 0.99
C ARG A 58 12.47 -25.40 1.91
N VAL A 59 12.45 -25.19 3.22
CA VAL A 59 11.91 -26.19 4.16
C VAL A 59 10.44 -26.47 3.82
N PHE A 60 9.64 -25.43 3.59
CA PHE A 60 8.26 -25.57 3.17
C PHE A 60 8.13 -26.29 1.83
N GLN A 61 8.95 -25.96 0.83
CA GLN A 61 8.94 -26.61 -0.49
C GLN A 61 9.31 -28.09 -0.41
N VAL A 62 10.37 -28.46 0.32
CA VAL A 62 10.78 -29.87 0.50
C VAL A 62 9.72 -30.65 1.26
N GLN A 63 9.10 -30.05 2.27
CA GLN A 63 7.97 -30.67 2.94
C GLN A 63 6.79 -30.84 1.99
N GLN A 64 6.53 -29.89 1.11
CA GLN A 64 5.45 -29.95 0.13
C GLN A 64 5.70 -31.00 -0.96
N GLU A 65 6.92 -31.13 -1.46
CA GLU A 65 7.34 -32.18 -2.41
C GLU A 65 7.19 -33.58 -1.78
N ARG A 66 7.70 -33.78 -0.56
CA ARG A 66 7.48 -35.04 0.19
C ARG A 66 6.00 -35.31 0.43
N ARG A 67 5.19 -34.26 0.64
CA ARG A 67 3.74 -34.39 0.77
C ARG A 67 3.08 -34.78 -0.56
N ARG A 68 3.54 -34.23 -1.70
CA ARG A 68 3.07 -34.60 -3.04
C ARG A 68 3.45 -36.04 -3.39
N GLU A 69 4.66 -36.48 -3.06
CA GLU A 69 5.10 -37.87 -3.25
C GLU A 69 4.23 -38.82 -2.43
N ARG A 70 4.02 -38.55 -1.14
CA ARG A 70 3.13 -39.36 -0.28
C ARG A 70 1.66 -39.34 -0.74
N ARG A 71 1.18 -38.25 -1.37
CA ARG A 71 -0.13 -38.21 -2.07
C ARG A 71 -0.18 -39.15 -3.27
N ALA A 72 0.90 -39.20 -4.06
CA ALA A 72 1.01 -40.11 -5.19
C ALA A 72 1.11 -41.58 -4.77
N THR A 73 1.67 -41.87 -3.59
CA THR A 73 1.77 -43.24 -3.04
C THR A 73 0.49 -43.72 -2.32
N GLY A 74 -0.56 -42.91 -2.24
CA GLY A 74 -1.84 -43.30 -1.64
C GLY A 74 -1.85 -43.40 -0.10
N GLU A 75 -0.73 -43.15 0.59
CA GLU A 75 -0.63 -43.13 2.06
C GLU A 75 -1.14 -41.81 2.70
N PHE A 76 -1.72 -40.92 1.91
CA PHE A 76 -2.05 -39.56 2.36
C PHE A 76 -3.42 -39.48 3.02
N VAL A 77 -3.43 -39.46 4.35
CA VAL A 77 -4.56 -38.90 5.10
C VAL A 77 -4.59 -37.39 4.82
N ASP A 78 -5.70 -36.89 4.26
CA ASP A 78 -5.91 -35.47 3.94
C ASP A 78 -5.81 -34.59 5.20
N ARG A 79 -4.60 -34.18 5.56
CA ARG A 79 -4.40 -33.10 6.52
C ARG A 79 -4.47 -31.78 5.78
N VAL A 80 -5.56 -31.06 6.00
CA VAL A 80 -5.78 -29.71 5.50
C VAL A 80 -4.54 -28.84 5.84
N PRO A 81 -4.00 -28.06 4.89
CA PRO A 81 -2.90 -27.13 5.13
C PRO A 81 -3.16 -26.26 6.35
N ILE A 82 -2.16 -26.06 7.23
CA ILE A 82 -2.29 -25.21 8.43
C ILE A 82 -2.77 -23.80 8.08
N MET A 83 -2.31 -23.25 6.94
CA MET A 83 -2.76 -21.94 6.45
C MET A 83 -4.25 -21.94 6.08
N GLN A 84 -4.76 -23.05 5.53
CA GLN A 84 -6.19 -23.21 5.27
C GLN A 84 -6.98 -23.41 6.56
N ILE A 85 -6.47 -24.13 7.57
CA ILE A 85 -7.12 -24.28 8.87
C ILE A 85 -7.25 -22.91 9.58
N ILE A 86 -6.16 -22.12 9.58
CA ILE A 86 -6.14 -20.78 10.19
C ILE A 86 -7.07 -19.81 9.46
N LEU A 87 -7.16 -19.90 8.13
CA LEU A 87 -8.05 -19.04 7.32
C LEU A 87 -9.51 -19.54 7.30
N SER A 88 -9.76 -20.83 7.55
CA SER A 88 -11.11 -21.41 7.55
C SER A 88 -11.82 -21.28 8.89
N GLU A 89 -11.05 -21.17 9.99
CA GLU A 89 -11.60 -21.02 11.32
C GLU A 89 -11.76 -19.54 11.68
N PRO A 90 -13.00 -19.02 11.84
CA PRO A 90 -13.24 -17.60 12.08
C PRO A 90 -12.57 -17.09 13.36
N ARG A 91 -12.40 -17.95 14.38
CA ARG A 91 -11.73 -17.60 15.65
C ARG A 91 -10.26 -17.21 15.47
N TYR A 92 -9.52 -17.93 14.63
CA TYR A 92 -8.11 -17.62 14.36
C TYR A 92 -7.98 -16.41 13.43
N LEU A 93 -8.91 -16.25 12.48
CA LEU A 93 -8.96 -15.08 11.60
C LEU A 93 -9.15 -13.78 12.39
N TYR A 94 -10.13 -13.73 13.30
CA TYR A 94 -10.37 -12.54 14.15
C TYR A 94 -9.22 -12.25 15.11
N THR A 95 -8.56 -13.30 15.61
CA THR A 95 -7.37 -13.15 16.47
C THR A 95 -6.19 -12.59 15.67
N LEU A 96 -5.96 -13.07 14.45
CA LEU A 96 -4.91 -12.59 13.56
C LEU A 96 -5.17 -11.14 13.12
N SER A 97 -6.40 -10.80 12.73
CA SER A 97 -6.77 -9.43 12.37
C SER A 97 -6.65 -8.48 13.56
N GLY A 98 -7.04 -8.93 14.75
CA GLY A 98 -6.88 -8.17 16.00
C GLY A 98 -5.40 -7.94 16.34
N ALA A 99 -4.54 -8.95 16.16
CA ALA A 99 -3.11 -8.82 16.35
C ALA A 99 -2.48 -7.84 15.34
N VAL A 100 -2.87 -7.89 14.07
CA VAL A 100 -2.41 -6.95 13.04
C VAL A 100 -2.84 -5.52 13.40
N LEU A 101 -4.10 -5.31 13.77
CA LEU A 101 -4.61 -3.99 14.16
C LEU A 101 -3.89 -3.45 15.40
N LEU A 102 -3.64 -4.29 16.41
CA LEU A 102 -2.90 -3.90 17.60
C LEU A 102 -1.44 -3.54 17.28
N CYS A 103 -0.77 -4.33 16.45
CA CYS A 103 0.57 -4.00 15.94
C CYS A 103 0.58 -2.66 15.20
N SER A 104 -0.43 -2.38 14.36
CA SER A 104 -0.57 -1.09 13.68
C SER A 104 -0.78 0.06 14.66
N LEU A 105 -1.61 -0.10 15.70
CA LEU A 105 -1.83 0.96 16.70
C LEU A 105 -0.57 1.29 17.52
N VAL A 106 0.27 0.30 17.80
CA VAL A 106 1.50 0.48 18.59
C VAL A 106 2.68 0.95 17.73
N PHE A 107 2.61 0.79 16.40
CA PHE A 107 3.66 1.12 15.45
C PHE A 107 4.33 2.50 15.65
N PRO A 108 3.60 3.63 15.73
CA PRO A 108 4.24 4.94 15.79
C PRO A 108 5.01 5.19 17.09
N PHE A 109 4.79 4.39 18.14
CA PHE A 109 5.56 4.48 19.39
C PHE A 109 6.86 3.69 19.35
N LEU A 110 6.98 2.72 18.45
CA LEU A 110 8.17 1.88 18.30
C LEU A 110 9.15 2.45 17.26
N PHE A 111 8.64 3.26 16.33
CA PHE A 111 9.37 3.70 15.14
C PHE A 111 9.47 5.23 15.06
N SER A 112 10.46 5.70 14.32
CA SER A 112 10.70 7.13 14.10
C SER A 112 9.60 7.79 13.28
N THR A 113 9.45 9.11 13.41
CA THR A 113 8.52 9.95 12.62
C THR A 113 8.67 9.76 11.11
N TYR A 114 9.90 9.50 10.63
CA TYR A 114 10.16 9.18 9.22
C TYR A 114 9.48 7.87 8.78
N GLN A 115 9.64 6.81 9.57
CA GLN A 115 9.01 5.51 9.30
C GLN A 115 7.49 5.59 9.40
N THR A 116 6.96 6.39 10.34
CA THR A 116 5.53 6.66 10.45
C THR A 116 4.98 7.35 9.20
N ASN A 117 5.69 8.33 8.63
CA ASN A 117 5.28 8.95 7.35
C ASN A 117 5.26 7.95 6.19
N ILE A 118 6.27 7.08 6.09
CA ILE A 118 6.26 6.01 5.07
C ILE A 118 5.04 5.11 5.27
N MET A 119 4.71 4.79 6.53
CA MET A 119 3.56 3.96 6.84
C MET A 119 2.23 4.66 6.52
N ILE A 120 2.11 5.98 6.72
CA ILE A 120 0.95 6.77 6.27
C ILE A 120 0.75 6.60 4.76
N THR A 121 1.82 6.74 3.97
CA THR A 121 1.78 6.52 2.53
C THR A 121 1.41 5.08 2.16
N ALA A 122 1.93 4.09 2.90
CA ALA A 122 1.55 2.70 2.72
C ALA A 122 0.05 2.46 3.00
N LEU A 123 -0.49 3.03 4.09
CA LEU A 123 -1.92 2.96 4.44
C LEU A 123 -2.79 3.65 3.39
N MET A 124 -2.33 4.75 2.80
CA MET A 124 -2.98 5.40 1.67
C MET A 124 -3.09 4.45 0.47
N TYR A 125 -1.99 3.78 0.09
CA TYR A 125 -2.02 2.78 -0.98
C TYR A 125 -2.89 1.56 -0.66
N VAL A 126 -2.96 1.14 0.61
CA VAL A 126 -3.91 0.08 1.04
C VAL A 126 -5.35 0.54 0.79
N MET A 127 -5.70 1.76 1.19
CA MET A 127 -7.04 2.31 0.94
C MET A 127 -7.35 2.41 -0.56
N LEU A 128 -6.38 2.87 -1.36
CA LEU A 128 -6.51 2.90 -2.83
C LEU A 128 -6.71 1.50 -3.41
N GLY A 129 -5.97 0.50 -2.93
CA GLY A 129 -6.13 -0.90 -3.34
C GLY A 129 -7.49 -1.48 -2.96
N LEU A 130 -7.99 -1.16 -1.76
CA LEU A 130 -9.33 -1.55 -1.31
C LEU A 130 -10.42 -0.92 -2.19
N GLY A 131 -10.29 0.36 -2.55
CA GLY A 131 -11.23 1.00 -3.47
C GLY A 131 -11.18 0.40 -4.89
N LEU A 132 -9.98 0.08 -5.40
CA LEU A 132 -9.83 -0.64 -6.68
C LEU A 132 -10.47 -2.04 -6.64
N ASN A 133 -10.41 -2.73 -5.49
CA ASN A 133 -11.03 -4.04 -5.31
C ASN A 133 -12.56 -4.00 -5.45
N ILE A 134 -13.21 -2.87 -5.18
CA ILE A 134 -14.65 -2.72 -5.42
C ILE A 134 -14.95 -2.84 -6.93
N VAL A 135 -14.15 -2.18 -7.77
CA VAL A 135 -14.38 -2.16 -9.22
C VAL A 135 -13.93 -3.46 -9.87
N VAL A 136 -12.69 -3.88 -9.62
CA VAL A 136 -12.12 -5.06 -10.27
C VAL A 136 -12.59 -6.35 -9.61
N GLY A 137 -12.67 -6.38 -8.28
CA GLY A 137 -13.01 -7.57 -7.51
C GLY A 137 -14.51 -7.87 -7.48
N LEU A 138 -15.37 -6.88 -7.20
CA LEU A 138 -16.82 -7.08 -7.10
C LEU A 138 -17.54 -6.92 -8.45
N ALA A 139 -17.22 -5.87 -9.21
CA ALA A 139 -17.90 -5.64 -10.50
C ALA A 139 -17.27 -6.42 -11.67
N GLY A 140 -16.05 -6.93 -11.52
CA GLY A 140 -15.34 -7.68 -12.57
C GLY A 140 -14.94 -6.81 -13.77
N LEU A 141 -14.88 -5.50 -13.59
CA LEU A 141 -14.57 -4.51 -14.62
C LEU A 141 -13.09 -4.16 -14.56
N LEU A 142 -12.43 -4.12 -15.72
CA LEU A 142 -11.03 -3.70 -15.80
C LEU A 142 -10.97 -2.17 -15.74
N ASP A 143 -10.41 -1.63 -14.66
CA ASP A 143 -10.24 -0.19 -14.45
C ASP A 143 -8.75 0.18 -14.30
N LEU A 144 -8.18 0.74 -15.37
CA LEU A 144 -6.82 1.30 -15.37
C LEU A 144 -6.81 2.79 -15.03
N GLY A 145 -7.99 3.41 -14.99
CA GLY A 145 -8.19 4.84 -14.75
C GLY A 145 -8.41 5.20 -13.28
N TYR A 146 -8.38 4.22 -12.37
CA TYR A 146 -8.68 4.41 -10.96
C TYR A 146 -7.93 5.59 -10.30
N VAL A 147 -6.66 5.79 -10.68
CA VAL A 147 -5.80 6.88 -10.16
C VAL A 147 -6.37 8.27 -10.48
N ALA A 148 -7.16 8.40 -11.55
CA ALA A 148 -7.84 9.64 -11.91
C ALA A 148 -8.85 10.09 -10.85
N PHE A 149 -9.61 9.16 -10.28
CA PHE A 149 -10.57 9.47 -9.21
C PHE A 149 -9.85 9.89 -7.93
N TYR A 150 -8.73 9.24 -7.63
CA TYR A 150 -7.83 9.66 -6.56
C TYR A 150 -7.32 11.09 -6.80
N ALA A 151 -6.86 11.40 -8.02
CA ALA A 151 -6.39 12.73 -8.37
C ALA A 151 -7.49 13.79 -8.26
N VAL A 152 -8.70 13.52 -8.76
CA VAL A 152 -9.86 14.42 -8.64
C VAL A 152 -10.16 14.72 -7.17
N GLY A 153 -10.19 13.71 -6.29
CA GLY A 153 -10.42 13.91 -4.86
C GLY A 153 -9.31 14.71 -4.18
N ALA A 154 -8.04 14.39 -4.46
CA ALA A 154 -6.88 15.06 -3.89
C ALA A 154 -6.80 16.54 -4.32
N TYR A 155 -6.98 16.82 -5.61
CA TYR A 155 -7.01 18.19 -6.13
C TYR A 155 -8.25 18.96 -5.68
N SER A 156 -9.40 18.30 -5.52
CA SER A 156 -10.58 18.94 -4.91
C SER A 156 -10.25 19.46 -3.52
N TYR A 157 -9.57 18.66 -2.68
CA TYR A 157 -9.10 19.14 -1.38
C TYR A 157 -8.09 20.28 -1.51
N ALA A 158 -7.09 20.12 -2.36
CA ALA A 158 -6.01 21.09 -2.52
C ALA A 158 -6.53 22.47 -2.98
N LEU A 159 -7.38 22.53 -4.02
CA LEU A 159 -7.94 23.78 -4.52
C LEU A 159 -8.92 24.42 -3.53
N LEU A 160 -9.75 23.63 -2.85
CA LEU A 160 -10.68 24.16 -1.85
C LEU A 160 -9.93 24.75 -0.65
N ASN A 161 -8.83 24.11 -0.24
CA ASN A 161 -7.98 24.66 0.82
C ASN A 161 -7.23 25.91 0.34
N TYR A 162 -6.68 25.89 -0.88
CA TYR A 162 -5.85 26.97 -1.40
C TYR A 162 -6.62 28.25 -1.72
N HIS A 163 -7.82 28.16 -2.30
CA HIS A 163 -8.59 29.34 -2.71
C HIS A 163 -9.63 29.80 -1.69
N PHE A 164 -10.15 28.88 -0.87
CA PHE A 164 -11.31 29.14 0.00
C PHE A 164 -11.04 28.81 1.48
N ASP A 165 -9.80 28.43 1.83
CA ASP A 165 -9.40 28.03 3.19
C ASP A 165 -10.33 26.96 3.80
N VAL A 166 -10.94 26.11 2.97
CA VAL A 166 -11.85 25.07 3.45
C VAL A 166 -11.04 24.02 4.20
N GLY A 167 -11.45 23.75 5.44
CA GLY A 167 -10.80 22.75 6.28
C GLY A 167 -11.01 21.32 5.78
N PHE A 168 -10.10 20.42 6.17
CA PHE A 168 -10.10 19.00 5.79
C PHE A 168 -11.47 18.32 5.93
N TRP A 169 -12.15 18.52 7.05
CA TRP A 169 -13.42 17.84 7.35
C TRP A 169 -14.58 18.27 6.45
N MET A 170 -14.61 19.52 5.99
CA MET A 170 -15.60 19.98 5.02
C MET A 170 -15.20 19.60 3.59
N ALA A 171 -13.92 19.66 3.28
CA ALA A 171 -13.44 19.30 1.95
C ALA A 171 -13.52 17.80 1.67
N LEU A 172 -13.45 16.93 2.68
CA LEU A 172 -13.57 15.48 2.54
C LEU A 172 -14.90 15.03 1.88
N PRO A 173 -16.09 15.41 2.38
CA PRO A 173 -17.35 15.07 1.73
C PRO A 173 -17.51 15.77 0.38
N ILE A 174 -17.01 17.00 0.21
CA ILE A 174 -17.08 17.70 -1.08
C ILE A 174 -16.23 16.97 -2.13
N GLY A 175 -15.00 16.58 -1.77
CA GLY A 175 -14.12 15.80 -2.62
C GLY A 175 -14.72 14.44 -2.98
N ALA A 176 -15.36 13.76 -2.02
CA ALA A 176 -16.09 12.52 -2.29
C ALA A 176 -17.26 12.72 -3.27
N LEU A 177 -18.04 13.81 -3.12
CA LEU A 177 -19.13 14.15 -4.03
C LEU A 177 -18.62 14.49 -5.43
N LEU A 178 -17.51 15.23 -5.55
CA LEU A 178 -16.88 15.54 -6.83
C LEU A 178 -16.33 14.28 -7.50
N ALA A 179 -15.61 13.43 -6.75
CA ALA A 179 -15.15 12.15 -7.27
C ALA A 179 -16.30 11.25 -7.73
N ALA A 180 -17.41 11.21 -6.97
CA ALA A 180 -18.62 10.49 -7.36
C ALA A 180 -19.27 11.08 -8.62
N LEU A 181 -19.32 12.41 -8.75
CA LEU A 181 -19.84 13.09 -9.94
C LEU A 181 -19.03 12.73 -11.19
N PHE A 182 -17.70 12.81 -11.12
CA PHE A 182 -16.82 12.39 -12.22
C PHE A 182 -16.95 10.88 -12.48
N GLY A 183 -17.12 10.07 -11.44
CA GLY A 183 -17.40 8.64 -11.52
C GLY A 183 -18.69 8.32 -12.27
N VAL A 184 -19.77 9.06 -12.02
CA VAL A 184 -21.05 8.91 -12.75
C VAL A 184 -20.92 9.39 -14.20
N LEU A 185 -20.26 10.53 -14.40
CA LEU A 185 -20.07 11.13 -15.73
C LEU A 185 -19.27 10.18 -16.64
N LEU A 186 -18.25 9.52 -16.11
CA LEU A 186 -17.48 8.51 -16.83
C LEU A 186 -18.17 7.15 -16.87
N GLY A 187 -18.78 6.72 -15.76
CA GLY A 187 -19.42 5.41 -15.65
C GLY A 187 -20.57 5.25 -16.65
N PHE A 188 -21.38 6.29 -16.85
CA PHE A 188 -22.54 6.23 -17.74
C PHE A 188 -22.21 5.82 -19.19
N PRO A 189 -21.24 6.44 -19.90
CA PRO A 189 -20.83 6.00 -21.23
C PRO A 189 -20.08 4.66 -21.19
N VAL A 190 -19.29 4.43 -20.15
CA VAL A 190 -18.38 3.28 -20.05
C VAL A 190 -19.12 1.96 -19.79
N LEU A 191 -20.27 1.98 -19.11
CA LEU A 191 -21.12 0.80 -18.89
C LEU A 191 -21.62 0.14 -20.20
N ARG A 192 -21.54 0.86 -21.34
CA ARG A 192 -21.90 0.33 -22.66
C ARG A 192 -20.76 -0.45 -23.32
N LEU A 193 -19.55 -0.34 -22.79
CA LEU A 193 -18.34 -0.99 -23.29
C LEU A 193 -18.05 -2.26 -22.50
N ARG A 194 -17.39 -3.24 -23.12
CA ARG A 194 -17.03 -4.52 -22.50
C ARG A 194 -15.58 -4.89 -22.80
N GLY A 195 -14.96 -5.61 -21.87
CA GLY A 195 -13.61 -6.16 -22.04
C GLY A 195 -12.57 -5.07 -22.30
N ASP A 196 -11.82 -5.21 -23.39
CA ASP A 196 -10.67 -4.36 -23.69
C ASP A 196 -11.05 -2.90 -23.98
N TYR A 197 -12.25 -2.66 -24.53
CA TYR A 197 -12.73 -1.29 -24.80
C TYR A 197 -12.93 -0.48 -23.52
N LEU A 198 -13.38 -1.16 -22.46
CA LEU A 198 -13.53 -0.56 -21.13
C LEU A 198 -12.17 -0.18 -20.54
N ALA A 199 -11.16 -1.05 -20.70
CA ALA A 199 -9.80 -0.79 -20.26
C ALA A 199 -9.16 0.41 -20.97
N ILE A 200 -9.33 0.50 -22.29
CA ILE A 200 -8.78 1.60 -23.09
C ILE A 200 -9.38 2.95 -22.67
N VAL A 201 -10.69 3.01 -22.44
CA VAL A 201 -11.36 4.27 -22.07
C VAL A 201 -10.98 4.70 -20.65
N THR A 202 -10.88 3.78 -19.69
CA THR A 202 -10.44 4.11 -18.32
C THR A 202 -9.00 4.59 -18.29
N LEU A 203 -8.09 3.94 -19.03
CA LEU A 203 -6.71 4.43 -19.21
C LEU A 203 -6.68 5.82 -19.83
N GLY A 204 -7.43 6.02 -20.92
CA GLY A 204 -7.51 7.31 -21.60
C GLY A 204 -8.01 8.43 -20.69
N PHE A 205 -9.00 8.15 -19.84
CA PHE A 205 -9.46 9.11 -18.84
C PHE A 205 -8.38 9.46 -17.81
N GLY A 206 -7.67 8.45 -17.27
CA GLY A 206 -6.56 8.70 -16.34
C GLY A 206 -5.46 9.53 -16.96
N GLU A 207 -5.15 9.29 -18.22
CA GLU A 207 -4.19 10.07 -18.98
C GLU A 207 -4.65 11.51 -19.22
N ILE A 208 -5.93 11.72 -19.58
CA ILE A 208 -6.52 13.05 -19.74
C ILE A 208 -6.44 13.84 -18.43
N ILE A 209 -6.80 13.24 -17.29
CA ILE A 209 -6.71 13.90 -15.99
C ILE A 209 -5.26 14.25 -15.66
N ARG A 210 -4.31 13.34 -15.90
CA ARG A 210 -2.87 13.65 -15.69
C ARG A 210 -2.41 14.82 -16.56
N LEU A 211 -2.74 14.81 -17.85
CA LEU A 211 -2.36 15.88 -18.78
C LEU A 211 -2.97 17.22 -18.37
N ILE A 212 -4.24 17.23 -17.94
CA ILE A 212 -4.88 18.45 -17.43
C ILE A 212 -4.11 18.99 -16.23
N LEU A 213 -3.81 18.12 -15.24
CA LEU A 213 -3.13 18.54 -14.01
C LEU A 213 -1.68 18.96 -14.25
N GLU A 214 -0.99 18.39 -15.24
CA GLU A 214 0.40 18.75 -15.54
C GLU A 214 0.54 19.95 -16.48
N ASN A 215 -0.45 20.25 -17.33
CA ASN A 215 -0.34 21.31 -18.34
C ASN A 215 -1.16 22.55 -18.02
N TRP A 216 -2.23 22.44 -17.22
CA TRP A 216 -3.09 23.57 -16.90
C TRP A 216 -2.62 24.29 -15.62
N ASN A 217 -1.51 25.02 -15.76
CA ASN A 217 -0.85 25.71 -14.62
C ASN A 217 -1.79 26.63 -13.83
N GLU A 218 -2.66 27.40 -14.49
CA GLU A 218 -3.61 28.31 -13.83
C GLU A 218 -4.61 27.60 -12.90
N PHE A 219 -4.84 26.31 -13.11
CA PHE A 219 -5.80 25.53 -12.33
C PHE A 219 -5.12 24.63 -11.28
N SER A 220 -4.03 23.94 -11.66
CA SER A 220 -3.40 22.90 -10.82
C SER A 220 -2.01 23.25 -10.31
N GLU A 221 -1.45 24.40 -10.69
CA GLU A 221 -0.03 24.74 -10.52
C GLU A 221 0.91 23.75 -11.26
N GLY A 222 0.37 23.03 -12.25
CA GLY A 222 1.13 22.20 -13.17
C GLY A 222 1.93 21.09 -12.47
N PRO A 223 3.15 20.78 -12.94
CA PRO A 223 3.98 19.72 -12.37
C PRO A 223 4.50 20.03 -10.95
N SER A 224 4.47 21.30 -10.53
CA SER A 224 4.86 21.71 -9.18
C SER A 224 3.80 21.35 -8.15
N GLY A 225 2.53 21.29 -8.57
CA GLY A 225 1.39 21.03 -7.70
C GLY A 225 1.18 22.13 -6.64
N ILE A 226 0.13 21.96 -5.86
CA ILE A 226 -0.25 22.92 -4.82
C ILE A 226 0.52 22.61 -3.54
N SER A 227 1.35 23.55 -3.11
CA SER A 227 2.14 23.45 -1.88
C SER A 227 1.46 24.13 -0.69
N ASN A 228 1.94 23.85 0.52
CA ASN A 228 1.48 24.48 1.77
C ASN A 228 0.00 24.26 2.11
N ILE A 229 -0.55 23.12 1.70
CA ILE A 229 -1.92 22.71 2.07
C ILE A 229 -1.96 22.43 3.57
N SER A 230 -2.98 22.96 4.24
CA SER A 230 -3.19 22.74 5.66
C SER A 230 -3.32 21.25 5.96
N ARG A 231 -2.66 20.78 7.03
CA ARG A 231 -2.82 19.39 7.48
C ARG A 231 -4.20 19.22 8.13
N PRO A 232 -4.77 18.00 8.10
CA PRO A 232 -5.97 17.68 8.87
C PRO A 232 -5.73 17.99 10.35
N GLY A 233 -6.37 19.04 10.84
CA GLY A 233 -6.36 19.42 12.26
C GLY A 233 -7.57 18.86 13.00
N PHE A 234 -7.48 18.83 14.33
CA PHE A 234 -8.63 18.55 15.18
C PHE A 234 -9.34 19.87 15.51
N PHE A 235 -10.33 20.25 14.70
CA PHE A 235 -11.25 21.38 14.95
C PHE A 235 -10.59 22.66 15.56
N GLY A 236 -9.51 23.15 14.95
CA GLY A 236 -8.87 24.41 15.35
C GLY A 236 -7.80 24.31 16.44
N ILE A 237 -7.44 23.11 16.90
CA ILE A 237 -6.28 22.91 17.79
C ILE A 237 -5.00 22.91 16.95
N GLU A 238 -4.07 23.83 17.25
CA GLU A 238 -2.73 23.83 16.68
C GLU A 238 -1.94 22.63 17.21
N LEU A 239 -1.69 21.66 16.33
CA LEU A 239 -0.89 20.49 16.65
C LEU A 239 0.58 20.75 16.29
N SER A 240 1.49 20.36 17.17
CA SER A 240 2.91 20.32 16.80
C SER A 240 3.13 19.32 15.66
N LEU A 241 4.23 19.47 14.91
CA LEU A 241 4.51 18.66 13.72
C LEU A 241 4.48 17.15 14.00
N GLU A 242 4.99 16.73 15.15
CA GLU A 242 4.99 15.34 15.61
C GLU A 242 3.58 14.84 15.94
N HIS A 243 2.80 15.62 16.71
CA HIS A 243 1.41 15.29 17.04
C HIS A 243 0.51 15.25 15.79
N ALA A 244 0.75 16.13 14.82
CA ALA A 244 0.03 16.14 13.55
C ALA A 244 0.28 14.86 12.73
N ILE A 245 1.51 14.34 12.72
CA ILE A 245 1.86 13.10 12.03
C ILE A 245 1.24 11.90 12.73
N LEU A 246 1.29 11.85 14.07
CA LEU A 246 0.60 10.82 14.85
C LEU A 246 -0.91 10.84 14.60
N TYR A 247 -1.51 12.03 14.61
CA TYR A 247 -2.92 12.21 14.34
C TYR A 247 -3.30 11.71 12.93
N LEU A 248 -2.54 12.11 11.91
CA LEU A 248 -2.72 11.64 10.53
C LEU A 248 -2.61 10.12 10.43
N TYR A 249 -1.66 9.52 11.15
CA TYR A 249 -1.49 8.08 11.18
C TYR A 249 -2.72 7.35 11.71
N TYR A 250 -3.25 7.78 12.86
CA TYR A 250 -4.47 7.19 13.42
C TYR A 250 -5.71 7.47 12.58
N LEU A 251 -5.80 8.65 11.99
CA LEU A 251 -6.86 8.99 11.04
C LEU A 251 -6.83 8.04 9.84
N MET A 252 -5.65 7.76 9.28
CA MET A 252 -5.53 6.81 8.17
C MET A 252 -5.89 5.39 8.56
N ILE A 253 -5.51 4.91 9.75
CA ILE A 253 -5.97 3.61 10.26
C ILE A 253 -7.49 3.59 10.36
N ALA A 254 -8.10 4.62 10.96
CA ALA A 254 -9.55 4.71 11.10
C ALA A 254 -10.25 4.69 9.73
N MET A 255 -9.74 5.43 8.75
CA MET A 255 -10.27 5.46 7.39
C MET A 255 -10.09 4.12 6.66
N VAL A 256 -8.98 3.41 6.87
CA VAL A 256 -8.76 2.06 6.31
C VAL A 256 -9.75 1.07 6.93
N VAL A 257 -9.91 1.06 8.25
CA VAL A 257 -10.88 0.18 8.94
C VAL A 257 -12.30 0.48 8.48
N PHE A 258 -12.66 1.77 8.36
CA PHE A 258 -13.94 2.20 7.80
C PHE A 258 -14.13 1.69 6.36
N THR A 259 -13.10 1.81 5.52
CA THR A 259 -13.15 1.31 4.13
C THR A 259 -13.34 -0.20 4.11
N ILE A 260 -12.64 -0.96 4.94
CA ILE A 260 -12.81 -2.42 5.05
C ILE A 260 -14.25 -2.77 5.45
N PHE A 261 -14.82 -2.04 6.41
CA PHE A 261 -16.21 -2.24 6.85
C PHE A 261 -17.24 -1.91 5.77
N VAL A 262 -16.96 -0.92 4.91
CA VAL A 262 -17.86 -0.56 3.80
C VAL A 262 -17.77 -1.57 2.64
N VAL A 263 -16.60 -2.18 2.43
CA VAL A 263 -16.34 -3.10 1.31
C VAL A 263 -16.76 -4.54 1.60
N ASN A 264 -16.64 -5.00 2.85
CA ASN A 264 -17.01 -6.35 3.29
C ASN A 264 -18.41 -6.39 3.92
#